data_AF-T0I0D5-F1
#
_entry.id   AF-T0I0D5-F1
#
_cell.length_a   1.000
_cell.length_b   1.000
_cell.length_c   1.000
_cell.angle_alpha   90.00
_cell.angle_beta   90.00
_cell.angle_gamma   90.00
#
_symmetry.space_group_name_H-M   'P 1'
#
loop_
_entity.id
_entity.type
_entity.pdbx_description
1 polymer ?
#
loop_
_entity_poly.entity_id
_entity_poly.type
_entity_poly.pdbx_seq_one_letter_code
_entity_poly.pdbx_strand_id
1 'polypeptide(L)'
;MSYVDNYLNHLSESGNPALAEAVRVTVDKITPAYIATFSYKDHVVSLLEGNVQSGKTSHLFGLICSAADEGFKLFVLLTTDNNLLQQQTLYRVRKDLPDFCVCGESDEYSFFTNNMKRPAIIVLKKNSQVLKRWKNNFSSSHFCEGNPLFIVDDEADAASLNTLINRNKQSSVNKNLEEIKKTASSSIYIQVTGTPQALLLQSHQSGWRPYFTHYFSPGKGYIGGNELFPYDRPPYVILTDNEEATELLKDDEFAENGLKKAVLYHLVSSAEIFLNGGTVSNFLIHPSVKTDQHQKFAEKVGDYLNEIYQSIDEPFVYDAFTAVYNDLAVTKPSISPFDVIMENITLMLETDGVNILVINSRNSFEDNVKYESGVNIIVGGNSLGRGVTIPKLQTTYYCRVAKSPQADTMWQHSRMFGYDRDLGLMRVFIPPVLYKLFAEINAANNSIISQIEKGCPEEVNIHYPEKLRPTRKNVLDEGVVKTFTGGVNYFPFYPENKDIGTLDGILERFGEDTYSVNLRLFEEILENIISESDDWEPEDFKGFIQTIRTENPSAQGRLIVRRNRDIGKGTGTLLSPTDRALGDSIKDEAVLTMYKITGNKDKGWNSRQIWIPNIKLPGKEVYYCI
;
A
#
# COMPACT_ATOMS: atom_id res chain seq x y z
N MET A 1 -17.33 24.26 -22.81
CA MET A 1 -17.17 23.80 -21.42
C MET A 1 -15.96 22.88 -21.44
N SER A 2 -15.06 22.97 -20.46
CA SER A 2 -13.84 22.16 -20.43
C SER A 2 -14.18 20.68 -20.18
N TYR A 3 -13.28 19.75 -20.51
CA TYR A 3 -13.45 18.34 -20.19
C TYR A 3 -13.54 18.13 -18.67
N VAL A 4 -12.74 18.87 -17.89
CA VAL A 4 -12.78 18.83 -16.41
C VAL A 4 -14.14 19.27 -15.89
N ASP A 5 -14.66 20.42 -16.35
CA ASP A 5 -15.96 20.93 -15.88
C ASP A 5 -17.09 19.94 -16.17
N ASN A 6 -17.11 19.35 -17.37
CA ASN A 6 -18.09 18.33 -17.74
C ASN A 6 -18.01 17.12 -16.79
N TYR A 7 -16.80 16.65 -16.49
CA TYR A 7 -16.60 15.51 -15.60
C TYR A 7 -17.02 15.81 -14.15
N LEU A 8 -16.64 16.97 -13.61
CA LEU A 8 -17.00 17.39 -12.26
C LEU A 8 -18.52 17.59 -12.11
N ASN A 9 -19.17 18.15 -13.13
CA ASN A 9 -20.63 18.28 -13.18
C ASN A 9 -21.27 16.89 -13.21
N HIS A 10 -20.78 15.97 -14.05
CA HIS A 10 -21.28 14.60 -14.11
C HIS A 10 -21.17 13.85 -12.77
N LEU A 11 -20.05 14.00 -12.05
CA LEU A 11 -19.86 13.43 -10.72
C LEU A 11 -20.85 14.01 -9.69
N SER A 12 -21.09 15.32 -9.76
CA SER A 12 -22.00 16.03 -8.86
C SER A 12 -23.46 15.62 -9.11
N GLU A 13 -23.88 15.55 -10.38
CA GLU A 13 -25.21 15.11 -10.82
C GLU A 13 -25.47 13.64 -10.49
N SER A 14 -24.42 12.81 -10.48
CA SER A 14 -24.48 11.41 -10.06
C SER A 14 -24.60 11.22 -8.53
N GLY A 15 -24.81 12.30 -7.78
CA GLY A 15 -25.06 12.28 -6.34
C GLY A 15 -23.81 12.33 -5.46
N ASN A 16 -22.63 12.63 -6.02
CA ASN A 16 -21.35 12.63 -5.30
C ASN A 16 -20.64 13.99 -5.32
N PRO A 17 -21.25 15.09 -4.83
CA PRO A 17 -20.64 16.43 -4.87
C PRO A 17 -19.34 16.53 -4.04
N ALA A 18 -19.23 15.79 -2.94
CA ALA A 18 -18.00 15.75 -2.14
C ALA A 18 -16.83 15.09 -2.88
N LEU A 19 -17.11 14.09 -3.72
CA LEU A 19 -16.11 13.46 -4.56
C LEU A 19 -15.67 14.40 -5.69
N ALA A 20 -16.62 15.11 -6.31
CA ALA A 20 -16.30 16.12 -7.31
C ALA A 20 -15.38 17.22 -6.73
N GLU A 21 -15.66 17.69 -5.51
CA GLU A 21 -14.79 18.64 -4.80
C GLU A 21 -13.37 18.07 -4.58
N ALA A 22 -13.27 16.83 -4.08
CA ALA A 22 -11.98 16.19 -3.85
C ALA A 22 -11.17 16.02 -5.16
N VAL A 23 -11.83 15.65 -6.26
CA VAL A 23 -11.21 15.57 -7.58
C VAL A 23 -10.74 16.96 -8.04
N ARG A 24 -11.55 18.01 -7.84
CA ARG A 24 -11.18 19.38 -8.21
C ARG A 24 -9.90 19.82 -7.49
N VAL A 25 -9.81 19.58 -6.18
CA VAL A 25 -8.59 19.88 -5.39
C VAL A 25 -7.35 19.17 -5.96
N THR A 26 -7.48 17.90 -6.37
CA THR A 26 -6.38 17.16 -7.00
C THR A 26 -5.98 17.78 -8.34
N VAL A 27 -6.94 18.11 -9.19
CA VAL A 27 -6.70 18.74 -10.50
C VAL A 27 -6.04 20.11 -10.33
N ASP A 28 -6.58 20.96 -9.47
CA ASP A 28 -6.07 22.32 -9.21
C ASP A 28 -4.63 22.32 -8.66
N LYS A 29 -4.23 21.25 -7.98
CA LYS A 29 -2.86 21.09 -7.46
C LYS A 29 -1.90 20.52 -8.50
N ILE A 30 -2.29 19.47 -9.23
CA ILE A 30 -1.38 18.73 -10.12
C ILE A 30 -1.25 19.43 -11.48
N THR A 31 -2.35 19.94 -12.04
CA THR A 31 -2.37 20.44 -13.41
C THR A 31 -1.41 21.62 -13.59
N PRO A 32 -1.47 22.69 -12.79
CA PRO A 32 -0.56 23.82 -12.95
C PRO A 32 0.90 23.47 -12.66
N ALA A 33 1.13 22.49 -11.77
CA ALA A 33 2.47 22.11 -11.35
C ALA A 33 3.18 21.22 -12.37
N TYR A 34 2.46 20.31 -13.04
CA TYR A 34 3.06 19.22 -13.81
C TYR A 34 2.47 18.99 -15.21
N ILE A 35 1.18 19.25 -15.43
CA ILE A 35 0.52 18.97 -16.72
C ILE A 35 0.65 20.17 -17.66
N ALA A 36 0.24 21.37 -17.19
CA ALA A 36 0.29 22.60 -17.97
C ALA A 36 1.72 23.10 -18.24
N THR A 37 2.67 22.73 -17.38
CA THR A 37 4.10 23.07 -17.47
C THR A 37 4.93 22.00 -18.20
N PHE A 38 4.29 20.93 -18.67
CA PHE A 38 4.99 19.82 -19.33
C PHE A 38 5.74 20.31 -20.57
N SER A 39 6.99 19.85 -20.74
CA SER A 39 7.88 20.34 -21.81
C SER A 39 7.51 19.84 -23.21
N TYR A 40 6.66 18.80 -23.29
CA TYR A 40 6.38 18.02 -24.49
C TYR A 40 7.63 17.42 -25.16
N LYS A 41 8.74 17.31 -24.42
CA LYS A 41 10.02 16.75 -24.89
C LYS A 41 10.54 15.58 -24.05
N ASP A 42 10.00 15.42 -22.84
CA ASP A 42 10.50 14.46 -21.87
C ASP A 42 9.55 13.27 -21.68
N HIS A 43 10.08 12.16 -21.20
CA HIS A 43 9.29 11.03 -20.72
C HIS A 43 9.35 11.00 -19.20
N VAL A 44 8.35 11.57 -18.54
CA VAL A 44 8.29 11.64 -17.08
C VAL A 44 7.46 10.50 -16.50
N VAL A 45 7.91 9.96 -15.37
CA VAL A 45 7.16 8.99 -14.56
C VAL A 45 6.82 9.67 -13.25
N SER A 46 5.61 9.49 -12.75
CA SER A 46 5.12 10.11 -11.51
C SER A 46 4.26 9.12 -10.73
N LEU A 47 4.06 9.37 -9.45
CA LEU A 47 3.25 8.52 -8.57
C LEU A 47 2.08 9.32 -7.98
N LEU A 48 0.89 8.76 -8.13
CA LEU A 48 -0.30 9.13 -7.38
C LEU A 48 -0.60 8.04 -6.37
N GLU A 49 -0.35 8.37 -5.11
CA GLU A 49 -0.67 7.50 -3.99
C GLU A 49 -2.04 7.84 -3.42
N GLY A 50 -2.85 6.82 -3.19
CA GLY A 50 -4.09 6.97 -2.43
C GLY A 50 -4.45 5.66 -1.74
N ASN A 51 -5.13 5.73 -0.58
CA ASN A 51 -5.41 4.54 0.22
C ASN A 51 -6.15 3.45 -0.59
N VAL A 52 -6.02 2.19 -0.18
CA VAL A 52 -6.72 1.06 -0.81
C VAL A 52 -8.24 1.28 -0.71
N GLN A 53 -8.99 1.16 -1.82
CA GLN A 53 -10.43 1.47 -1.89
C GLN A 53 -10.82 2.95 -1.63
N SER A 54 -9.90 3.91 -1.77
CA SER A 54 -10.18 5.34 -1.53
C SER A 54 -10.94 6.07 -2.64
N GLY A 55 -11.23 5.42 -3.78
CA GLY A 55 -11.87 6.07 -4.93
C GLY A 55 -10.89 6.67 -5.95
N LYS A 56 -9.63 6.19 -5.96
CA LYS A 56 -8.54 6.64 -6.84
C LYS A 56 -8.97 6.89 -8.30
N THR A 57 -9.76 5.99 -8.88
CA THR A 57 -10.20 6.05 -10.29
C THR A 57 -10.85 7.39 -10.66
N SER A 58 -11.63 8.00 -9.76
CA SER A 58 -12.27 9.30 -10.05
C SER A 58 -11.26 10.43 -10.16
N HIS A 59 -10.21 10.42 -9.34
CA HIS A 59 -9.10 11.38 -9.44
C HIS A 59 -8.34 11.19 -10.75
N LEU A 60 -8.15 9.95 -11.20
CA LEU A 60 -7.49 9.66 -12.49
C LEU A 60 -8.27 10.22 -13.67
N PHE A 61 -9.60 10.07 -13.67
CA PHE A 61 -10.45 10.61 -14.72
C PHE A 61 -10.44 12.14 -14.73
N GLY A 62 -10.39 12.77 -13.56
CA GLY A 62 -10.18 14.23 -13.45
C GLY A 62 -8.87 14.68 -14.10
N LEU A 63 -7.77 13.98 -13.83
CA LEU A 63 -6.46 14.30 -14.42
C LEU A 63 -6.40 14.01 -15.92
N ILE A 64 -7.05 12.95 -16.41
CA ILE A 64 -7.20 12.66 -17.83
C ILE A 64 -7.97 13.79 -18.53
N CYS A 65 -9.09 14.23 -17.96
CA CYS A 65 -9.85 15.37 -18.47
C CYS A 65 -9.00 16.64 -18.49
N SER A 66 -8.27 16.90 -17.41
CA SER A 66 -7.42 18.09 -17.32
C SER A 66 -6.28 18.07 -18.33
N ALA A 67 -5.63 16.93 -18.54
CA ALA A 67 -4.64 16.77 -19.59
C ALA A 67 -5.27 16.94 -21.00
N ALA A 68 -6.51 16.52 -21.21
CA ALA A 68 -7.21 16.75 -22.48
C ALA A 68 -7.50 18.24 -22.73
N ASP A 69 -7.81 19.00 -21.68
CA ASP A 69 -7.92 20.46 -21.73
C ASP A 69 -6.56 21.13 -22.05
N GLU A 70 -5.46 20.59 -21.53
CA GLU A 70 -4.07 20.99 -21.85
C GLU A 70 -3.54 20.42 -23.19
N GLY A 71 -4.43 19.93 -24.05
CA GLY A 71 -4.10 19.56 -25.44
C GLY A 71 -3.59 18.14 -25.64
N PHE A 72 -3.55 17.28 -24.61
CA PHE A 72 -3.32 15.85 -24.83
C PHE A 72 -4.49 15.23 -25.58
N LYS A 73 -4.19 14.41 -26.59
CA LYS A 73 -5.20 13.73 -27.41
C LYS A 73 -5.12 12.20 -27.35
N LEU A 74 -4.07 11.65 -26.77
CA LEU A 74 -3.81 10.22 -26.67
C LEU A 74 -3.63 9.80 -25.22
N PHE A 75 -4.45 8.87 -24.78
CA PHE A 75 -4.49 8.36 -23.42
C PHE A 75 -4.43 6.84 -23.40
N VAL A 76 -3.66 6.28 -22.48
CA VAL A 76 -3.65 4.83 -22.20
C VAL A 76 -3.96 4.63 -20.73
N LEU A 77 -4.99 3.84 -20.44
CA LEU A 77 -5.32 3.42 -19.08
C LEU A 77 -5.00 1.93 -18.93
N LEU A 78 -4.01 1.62 -18.11
CA LEU A 78 -3.55 0.26 -17.85
C LEU A 78 -4.23 -0.31 -16.60
N THR A 79 -4.72 -1.54 -16.70
CA THR A 79 -5.25 -2.31 -15.57
C THR A 79 -4.39 -3.55 -15.31
N THR A 80 -4.58 -4.22 -14.17
CA THR A 80 -3.94 -5.53 -13.93
C THR A 80 -4.35 -6.56 -15.01
N ASP A 81 -3.57 -7.64 -15.17
CA ASP A 81 -3.86 -8.73 -16.12
C ASP A 81 -5.04 -9.58 -15.64
N ASN A 82 -6.23 -8.97 -15.70
CA ASN A 82 -7.50 -9.54 -15.28
C ASN A 82 -8.60 -9.04 -16.22
N ASN A 83 -9.28 -9.96 -16.91
CA ASN A 83 -10.32 -9.63 -17.87
C ASN A 83 -11.52 -8.93 -17.22
N LEU A 84 -11.95 -9.36 -16.03
CA LEU A 84 -13.07 -8.76 -15.31
C LEU A 84 -12.76 -7.31 -14.96
N LEU A 85 -11.58 -7.06 -14.39
CA LEU A 85 -11.16 -5.71 -14.01
C LEU A 85 -11.05 -4.79 -15.23
N GLN A 86 -10.51 -5.31 -16.35
CA GLN A 86 -10.40 -4.55 -17.59
C GLN A 86 -11.79 -4.18 -18.12
N GLN A 87 -12.75 -5.10 -18.14
CA GLN A 87 -14.11 -4.85 -18.60
C GLN A 87 -14.84 -3.84 -17.72
N GLN A 88 -14.72 -3.97 -16.38
CA GLN A 88 -15.29 -3.02 -15.43
C GLN A 88 -14.71 -1.61 -15.63
N THR A 89 -13.38 -1.52 -15.80
CA THR A 89 -12.70 -0.24 -16.05
C THR A 89 -13.15 0.36 -17.38
N LEU A 90 -13.22 -0.43 -18.46
CA LEU A 90 -13.69 0.02 -19.77
C LEU A 90 -15.14 0.54 -19.70
N TYR A 91 -16.02 -0.15 -18.98
CA TYR A 91 -17.39 0.30 -18.76
C TYR A 91 -17.44 1.65 -18.03
N ARG A 92 -16.67 1.80 -16.93
CA ARG A 92 -16.57 3.06 -16.18
C ARG A 92 -16.08 4.21 -17.06
N VAL A 93 -15.02 3.99 -17.85
CA VAL A 93 -14.50 5.01 -18.77
C VAL A 93 -15.55 5.42 -19.80
N ARG A 94 -16.28 4.46 -20.39
CA ARG A 94 -17.35 4.77 -21.37
C ARG A 94 -18.50 5.56 -20.75
N LYS A 95 -18.85 5.25 -19.50
CA LYS A 95 -19.91 5.94 -18.77
C LYS A 95 -19.50 7.36 -18.38
N ASP A 96 -18.31 7.49 -17.81
CA ASP A 96 -17.89 8.71 -17.11
C ASP A 96 -17.17 9.71 -18.03
N LEU A 97 -16.63 9.26 -19.17
CA LEU A 97 -15.93 10.09 -20.17
C LEU A 97 -16.60 10.02 -21.56
N PRO A 98 -17.88 10.44 -21.70
CA PRO A 98 -18.65 10.30 -22.95
C PRO A 98 -18.09 11.13 -24.13
N ASP A 99 -17.31 12.18 -23.84
CA ASP A 99 -16.73 13.06 -24.85
C ASP A 99 -15.44 12.48 -25.48
N PHE A 100 -14.93 11.36 -24.97
CA PHE A 100 -13.72 10.67 -25.46
C PHE A 100 -14.06 9.58 -26.48
N CYS A 101 -13.12 9.29 -27.38
CA CYS A 101 -13.13 8.05 -28.13
C CYS A 101 -12.56 6.92 -27.25
N VAL A 102 -13.45 6.14 -26.63
CA VAL A 102 -13.06 5.08 -25.71
C VAL A 102 -12.86 3.76 -26.44
N CYS A 103 -11.63 3.25 -26.44
CA CYS A 103 -11.24 2.00 -27.08
C CYS A 103 -10.87 0.94 -26.03
N GLY A 104 -11.45 -0.25 -26.13
CA GLY A 104 -10.98 -1.45 -25.43
C GLY A 104 -9.84 -2.14 -26.19
N GLU A 105 -9.46 -3.33 -25.72
CA GLU A 105 -8.29 -4.05 -26.26
C GLU A 105 -8.41 -4.40 -27.76
N SER A 106 -9.61 -4.55 -28.29
CA SER A 106 -9.87 -4.98 -29.67
C SER A 106 -10.62 -3.94 -30.50
N ASP A 107 -10.55 -2.68 -30.09
CA ASP A 107 -11.24 -1.56 -30.76
C ASP A 107 -10.28 -0.78 -31.68
N GLU A 108 -9.36 -1.46 -32.38
CA GLU A 108 -8.36 -0.81 -33.24
C GLU A 108 -9.02 0.01 -34.36
N TYR A 109 -10.09 -0.54 -34.95
CA TYR A 109 -10.84 0.15 -36.01
C TYR A 109 -11.41 1.50 -35.53
N SER A 110 -11.98 1.53 -34.31
CA SER A 110 -12.50 2.76 -33.70
C SER A 110 -11.38 3.78 -33.46
N PHE A 111 -10.21 3.32 -33.02
CA PHE A 111 -9.03 4.17 -32.84
C PHE A 111 -8.57 4.81 -34.15
N PHE A 112 -8.40 4.02 -35.22
CA PHE A 112 -7.98 4.54 -36.53
C PHE A 112 -9.02 5.47 -37.17
N THR A 113 -10.31 5.14 -37.08
CA THR A 113 -11.40 5.95 -37.65
C THR A 113 -11.66 7.24 -36.90
N ASN A 114 -11.40 7.28 -35.59
CA ASN A 114 -11.43 8.51 -34.81
C ASN A 114 -10.45 9.54 -35.37
N ASN A 115 -9.28 9.11 -35.87
CA ASN A 115 -8.27 9.97 -36.53
C ASN A 115 -8.03 11.29 -35.76
N MET A 116 -7.87 11.19 -34.44
CA MET A 116 -7.63 12.32 -33.53
C MET A 116 -8.72 13.40 -33.49
N LYS A 117 -9.93 13.14 -34.01
CA LYS A 117 -11.08 14.08 -33.96
C LYS A 117 -11.52 14.36 -32.52
N ARG A 118 -11.53 13.33 -31.68
CA ARG A 118 -11.73 13.42 -30.23
C ARG A 118 -10.51 12.86 -29.50
N PRO A 119 -10.24 13.29 -28.27
CA PRO A 119 -9.26 12.62 -27.40
C PRO A 119 -9.58 11.11 -27.34
N ALA A 120 -8.58 10.27 -27.60
CA ALA A 120 -8.73 8.82 -27.59
C ALA A 120 -8.15 8.25 -26.29
N ILE A 121 -8.92 7.40 -25.60
CA ILE A 121 -8.47 6.66 -24.43
C ILE A 121 -8.54 5.16 -24.70
N ILE A 122 -7.41 4.49 -24.55
CA ILE A 122 -7.26 3.07 -24.79
C ILE A 122 -7.11 2.34 -23.45
N VAL A 123 -8.07 1.47 -23.11
CA VAL A 123 -8.09 0.72 -21.84
C VAL A 123 -7.52 -0.69 -22.05
N LEU A 124 -6.34 -0.94 -21.49
CA LEU A 124 -5.57 -2.16 -21.73
C LEU A 124 -5.25 -2.89 -20.42
N LYS A 125 -5.30 -4.23 -20.41
CA LYS A 125 -4.67 -4.98 -19.34
C LYS A 125 -3.15 -5.08 -19.54
N LYS A 126 -2.41 -5.24 -18.44
CA LYS A 126 -0.96 -5.46 -18.41
C LYS A 126 -0.53 -6.86 -18.87
N ASN A 127 -0.95 -7.23 -20.08
CA ASN A 127 -0.64 -8.49 -20.73
C ASN A 127 0.31 -8.28 -21.91
N SER A 128 1.36 -9.10 -22.00
CA SER A 128 2.41 -8.96 -23.01
C SER A 128 1.90 -8.96 -24.46
N GLN A 129 0.91 -9.80 -24.80
CA GLN A 129 0.36 -9.87 -26.16
C GLN A 129 -0.49 -8.64 -26.49
N VAL A 130 -1.33 -8.20 -25.54
CA VAL A 130 -2.18 -7.01 -25.68
C VAL A 130 -1.32 -5.76 -25.86
N LEU A 131 -0.33 -5.56 -24.99
CA LEU A 131 0.56 -4.41 -25.06
C LEU A 131 1.38 -4.40 -26.36
N LYS A 132 1.88 -5.57 -26.80
CA LYS A 132 2.61 -5.67 -28.07
C LYS A 132 1.73 -5.30 -29.26
N ARG A 133 0.46 -5.73 -29.28
CA ARG A 133 -0.52 -5.38 -30.31
C ARG A 133 -0.74 -3.86 -30.36
N TRP A 134 -1.01 -3.24 -29.22
CA TRP A 134 -1.27 -1.80 -29.15
C TRP A 134 -0.04 -0.95 -29.43
N LYS A 135 1.15 -1.39 -29.02
CA LYS A 135 2.41 -0.78 -29.47
C LYS A 135 2.46 -0.71 -31.00
N ASN A 136 2.17 -1.82 -31.68
CA ASN A 136 2.20 -1.84 -33.15
C ASN A 136 1.14 -0.92 -33.76
N ASN A 137 -0.05 -0.83 -33.16
CA ASN A 137 -1.10 0.09 -33.61
C ASN A 137 -0.68 1.56 -33.43
N PHE A 138 -0.06 1.92 -32.30
CA PHE A 138 0.48 3.26 -32.10
C PHE A 138 1.55 3.59 -33.14
N SER A 139 2.51 2.68 -33.36
CA SER A 139 3.56 2.85 -34.38
C SER A 139 3.00 2.97 -35.80
N SER A 140 1.99 2.19 -36.19
CA SER A 140 1.46 2.20 -37.55
C SER A 140 0.47 3.35 -37.82
N SER A 141 -0.14 3.90 -36.78
CA SER A 141 -1.05 5.05 -36.91
C SER A 141 -0.34 6.37 -37.22
N HIS A 142 0.94 6.48 -36.87
CA HIS A 142 1.71 7.73 -36.84
C HIS A 142 1.09 8.83 -35.94
N PHE A 143 0.02 8.55 -35.17
CA PHE A 143 -0.63 9.54 -34.31
C PHE A 143 0.26 9.94 -33.14
N CYS A 144 1.14 9.06 -32.66
CA CYS A 144 2.04 9.34 -31.54
C CYS A 144 3.32 10.11 -31.94
N GLU A 145 3.73 10.11 -33.21
CA GLU A 145 5.06 10.61 -33.62
C GLU A 145 5.31 12.09 -33.26
N GLY A 146 4.27 12.92 -33.33
CA GLY A 146 4.32 14.34 -32.98
C GLY A 146 3.45 14.73 -31.78
N ASN A 147 2.82 13.76 -31.11
CA ASN A 147 1.89 14.03 -30.01
C ASN A 147 2.38 13.38 -28.71
N PRO A 148 2.15 14.01 -27.56
CA PRO A 148 2.48 13.42 -26.27
C PRO A 148 1.50 12.30 -25.92
N LEU A 149 1.97 11.30 -25.17
CA LEU A 149 1.16 10.21 -24.65
C LEU A 149 0.93 10.37 -23.15
N PHE A 150 -0.34 10.34 -22.72
CA PHE A 150 -0.69 10.34 -21.30
C PHE A 150 -1.05 8.93 -20.86
N ILE A 151 -0.21 8.31 -20.05
CA ILE A 151 -0.38 6.92 -19.61
C ILE A 151 -0.72 6.93 -18.13
N VAL A 152 -1.79 6.24 -17.77
CA VAL A 152 -2.18 6.00 -16.38
C VAL A 152 -2.06 4.50 -16.13
N ASP A 153 -1.23 4.13 -15.16
CA ASP A 153 -1.01 2.76 -14.74
C ASP A 153 -1.68 2.50 -13.40
N ASP A 154 -2.88 1.93 -13.45
CA ASP A 154 -3.60 1.55 -12.23
C ASP A 154 -3.02 0.26 -11.63
N GLU A 155 -2.85 0.28 -10.31
CA GLU A 155 -2.11 -0.74 -9.56
C GLU A 155 -0.68 -0.92 -10.13
N ALA A 156 0.05 0.17 -10.32
CA ALA A 156 1.36 0.19 -10.99
C ALA A 156 2.45 -0.68 -10.33
N ASP A 157 2.34 -0.93 -9.03
CA ASP A 157 3.22 -1.85 -8.32
C ASP A 157 3.01 -3.32 -8.75
N ALA A 158 1.87 -3.62 -9.40
CA ALA A 158 1.55 -4.92 -9.99
C ALA A 158 1.89 -4.97 -11.49
N ALA A 159 2.60 -6.03 -11.89
CA ALA A 159 2.96 -6.42 -13.26
C ALA A 159 3.87 -5.47 -14.09
N SER A 160 3.85 -4.15 -13.88
CA SER A 160 4.60 -3.19 -14.71
C SER A 160 6.11 -3.19 -14.47
N LEU A 161 6.53 -3.37 -13.22
CA LEU A 161 7.95 -3.36 -12.82
C LEU A 161 8.74 -4.54 -13.39
N ASN A 162 10.03 -4.33 -13.61
CA ASN A 162 10.90 -5.35 -14.20
C ASN A 162 11.20 -6.51 -13.22
N THR A 163 10.52 -7.64 -13.42
CA THR A 163 10.69 -8.85 -12.60
C THR A 163 11.97 -9.66 -12.87
N LEU A 164 12.80 -9.22 -13.83
CA LEU A 164 14.02 -9.90 -14.27
C LEU A 164 15.29 -9.06 -14.03
N ILE A 165 15.20 -7.96 -13.27
CA ILE A 165 16.31 -7.01 -13.07
C ILE A 165 17.58 -7.68 -12.53
N ASN A 166 17.45 -8.51 -11.50
CA ASN A 166 18.58 -9.25 -10.89
C ASN A 166 19.13 -10.39 -11.77
N ARG A 167 18.64 -10.53 -13.00
CA ARG A 167 19.16 -11.44 -14.03
C ARG A 167 19.71 -10.69 -15.24
N ASN A 168 19.91 -9.36 -15.12
CA ASN A 168 20.31 -8.47 -16.21
C ASN A 168 19.43 -8.63 -17.45
N LYS A 169 18.12 -8.80 -17.23
CA LYS A 169 17.11 -8.99 -18.28
C LYS A 169 15.90 -8.09 -18.02
N GLN A 170 15.12 -7.87 -19.06
CA GLN A 170 13.87 -7.11 -18.98
C GLN A 170 12.67 -8.05 -19.19
N SER A 171 11.70 -7.98 -18.29
CA SER A 171 10.43 -8.70 -18.44
C SER A 171 9.62 -8.19 -19.63
N SER A 172 8.84 -9.06 -20.29
CA SER A 172 8.12 -8.69 -21.52
C SER A 172 7.10 -7.57 -21.34
N VAL A 173 6.38 -7.54 -20.22
CA VAL A 173 5.43 -6.47 -19.90
C VAL A 173 6.15 -5.13 -19.76
N ASN A 174 7.19 -5.08 -18.92
CA ASN A 174 8.01 -3.89 -18.72
C ASN A 174 8.60 -3.37 -20.05
N LYS A 175 9.13 -4.28 -20.88
CA LYS A 175 9.65 -3.95 -22.21
C LYS A 175 8.58 -3.36 -23.12
N ASN A 176 7.41 -3.98 -23.23
CA ASN A 176 6.35 -3.45 -24.09
C ASN A 176 5.84 -2.09 -23.61
N LEU A 177 5.78 -1.84 -22.30
CA LEU A 177 5.39 -0.53 -21.75
C LEU A 177 6.44 0.55 -22.09
N GLU A 178 7.72 0.22 -21.95
CA GLU A 178 8.80 1.12 -22.37
C GLU A 178 8.74 1.42 -23.87
N GLU A 179 8.51 0.39 -24.70
CA GLU A 179 8.36 0.56 -26.15
C GLU A 179 7.11 1.39 -26.52
N ILE A 180 5.99 1.25 -25.80
CA ILE A 180 4.80 2.10 -25.98
C ILE A 180 5.14 3.56 -25.67
N LYS A 181 5.81 3.86 -24.55
CA LYS A 181 6.26 5.23 -24.22
C LYS A 181 7.08 5.83 -25.37
N LYS A 182 7.99 5.03 -25.93
CA LYS A 182 8.88 5.40 -27.04
C LYS A 182 8.19 5.52 -28.41
N THR A 183 6.92 5.15 -28.54
CA THR A 183 6.14 5.45 -29.77
C THR A 183 5.75 6.92 -29.87
N ALA A 184 5.76 7.64 -28.74
CA ALA A 184 5.42 9.05 -28.66
C ALA A 184 6.66 9.95 -28.56
N SER A 185 6.53 11.19 -29.03
CA SER A 185 7.58 12.21 -28.89
C SER A 185 7.95 12.53 -27.43
N SER A 186 6.97 12.40 -26.53
CA SER A 186 7.08 12.64 -25.10
C SER A 186 5.93 11.93 -24.38
N SER A 187 6.04 11.75 -23.06
CA SER A 187 4.96 11.10 -22.29
C SER A 187 4.90 11.52 -20.84
N ILE A 188 3.69 11.64 -20.29
CA ILE A 188 3.45 11.62 -18.85
C ILE A 188 2.98 10.21 -18.49
N TYR A 189 3.72 9.51 -17.64
CA TYR A 189 3.35 8.21 -17.11
C TYR A 189 3.01 8.35 -15.62
N ILE A 190 1.73 8.19 -15.29
CA ILE A 190 1.21 8.28 -13.94
C ILE A 190 1.03 6.87 -13.37
N GLN A 191 1.87 6.50 -12.41
CA GLN A 191 1.73 5.29 -11.61
C GLN A 191 0.71 5.55 -10.50
N VAL A 192 -0.27 4.66 -10.35
CA VAL A 192 -1.33 4.81 -9.35
C VAL A 192 -1.35 3.57 -8.49
N THR A 193 -1.29 3.74 -7.16
CA THR A 193 -1.37 2.60 -6.24
C THR A 193 -1.75 3.05 -4.83
N GLY A 194 -2.21 2.10 -4.01
CA GLY A 194 -2.28 2.27 -2.55
C GLY A 194 -1.13 1.62 -1.80
N THR A 195 -0.14 1.09 -2.53
CA THR A 195 1.05 0.42 -1.98
C THR A 195 2.28 0.83 -2.79
N PRO A 196 2.89 1.98 -2.46
CA PRO A 196 3.93 2.61 -3.27
C PRO A 196 5.32 2.01 -3.09
N GLN A 197 5.51 1.07 -2.16
CA GLN A 197 6.83 0.62 -1.69
C GLN A 197 7.73 0.17 -2.83
N ALA A 198 7.20 -0.63 -3.75
CA ALA A 198 7.96 -1.14 -4.88
C ALA A 198 8.41 -0.04 -5.86
N LEU A 199 7.60 1.02 -6.00
CA LEU A 199 7.83 2.14 -6.92
C LEU A 199 8.85 3.12 -6.35
N LEU A 200 8.73 3.43 -5.05
CA LEU A 200 9.64 4.30 -4.33
C LEU A 200 11.05 3.72 -4.21
N LEU A 201 11.18 2.37 -4.19
CA LEU A 201 12.44 1.63 -4.16
C LEU A 201 13.01 1.28 -5.56
N GLN A 202 12.50 1.88 -6.64
CA GLN A 202 13.12 1.74 -7.96
C GLN A 202 14.35 2.64 -8.12
N SER A 203 15.42 2.15 -8.72
CA SER A 203 16.60 2.98 -9.03
C SER A 203 16.27 4.08 -10.05
N HIS A 204 16.99 5.22 -10.00
CA HIS A 204 16.84 6.27 -11.02
C HIS A 204 17.13 5.76 -12.44
N GLN A 205 18.10 4.85 -12.57
CA GLN A 205 18.51 4.27 -13.85
C GLN A 205 17.42 3.36 -14.46
N SER A 206 16.48 2.85 -13.65
CA SER A 206 15.39 2.02 -14.13
C SER A 206 14.45 2.76 -15.07
N GLY A 207 14.35 4.09 -14.96
CA GLY A 207 13.34 4.90 -15.65
C GLY A 207 11.91 4.71 -15.14
N TRP A 208 11.74 4.00 -14.00
CA TRP A 208 10.45 3.71 -13.36
C TRP A 208 10.31 4.31 -11.95
N ARG A 209 11.36 4.94 -11.42
CA ARG A 209 11.28 5.73 -10.18
C ARG A 209 10.45 6.99 -10.44
N PRO A 210 9.46 7.32 -9.59
CA PRO A 210 8.69 8.55 -9.73
C PRO A 210 9.57 9.80 -9.65
N TYR A 211 9.36 10.73 -10.59
CA TYR A 211 9.95 12.08 -10.59
C TYR A 211 9.29 12.98 -9.54
N PHE A 212 7.97 12.86 -9.39
CA PHE A 212 7.24 13.44 -8.28
C PHE A 212 6.24 12.42 -7.75
N THR A 213 5.87 12.61 -6.48
CA THR A 213 4.86 11.81 -5.81
C THR A 213 3.81 12.73 -5.20
N HIS A 214 2.54 12.42 -5.41
CA HIS A 214 1.43 13.13 -4.80
C HIS A 214 0.51 12.15 -4.08
N TYR A 215 0.29 12.41 -2.80
CA TYR A 215 -0.73 11.73 -2.00
C TYR A 215 -2.04 12.52 -2.04
N PHE A 216 -3.15 11.81 -2.24
CA PHE A 216 -4.49 12.36 -2.02
C PHE A 216 -5.22 11.58 -0.93
N SER A 217 -5.75 12.32 0.04
CA SER A 217 -6.47 11.77 1.17
C SER A 217 -7.84 11.24 0.76
N PRO A 218 -8.31 10.14 1.37
CA PRO A 218 -9.69 9.68 1.18
C PRO A 218 -10.70 10.73 1.69
N GLY A 219 -11.89 10.73 1.10
CA GLY A 219 -12.98 11.61 1.50
C GLY A 219 -13.65 11.20 2.82
N LYS A 220 -14.59 12.02 3.28
CA LYS A 220 -15.37 11.76 4.50
C LYS A 220 -16.15 10.44 4.39
N GLY A 221 -16.11 9.63 5.45
CA GLY A 221 -16.83 8.36 5.54
C GLY A 221 -16.05 7.14 5.04
N TYR A 222 -14.81 7.34 4.55
CA TYR A 222 -13.90 6.24 4.29
C TYR A 222 -13.49 5.56 5.61
N ILE A 223 -13.57 4.24 5.63
CA ILE A 223 -13.03 3.39 6.70
C ILE A 223 -11.80 2.68 6.14
N GLY A 224 -10.65 2.88 6.81
CA GLY A 224 -9.35 2.39 6.37
C GLY A 224 -8.53 1.77 7.48
N GLY A 225 -7.21 1.79 7.28
CA GLY A 225 -6.25 1.21 8.21
C GLY A 225 -6.20 1.92 9.56
N ASN A 226 -6.48 3.22 9.62
CA ASN A 226 -6.44 3.98 10.87
C ASN A 226 -7.60 3.63 11.81
N GLU A 227 -8.76 3.29 11.25
CA GLU A 227 -9.92 2.87 12.02
C GLU A 227 -9.84 1.39 12.43
N LEU A 228 -9.29 0.53 11.55
CA LEU A 228 -9.30 -0.93 11.75
C LEU A 228 -8.00 -1.50 12.33
N PHE A 229 -6.86 -0.86 12.08
CA PHE A 229 -5.54 -1.30 12.55
C PHE A 229 -4.74 -0.21 13.29
N PRO A 230 -5.33 0.52 14.25
CA PRO A 230 -4.57 1.34 15.18
C PRO A 230 -3.75 0.48 16.15
N TYR A 231 -2.81 1.10 16.87
CA TYR A 231 -1.99 0.41 17.87
C TYR A 231 -2.87 -0.23 18.97
N ASP A 232 -3.85 0.53 19.46
CA ASP A 232 -4.85 0.03 20.42
C ASP A 232 -6.01 -0.62 19.68
N ARG A 233 -6.24 -1.91 19.92
CA ARG A 233 -7.25 -2.69 19.17
C ARG A 233 -8.66 -2.08 19.29
N PRO A 234 -9.34 -1.78 18.16
CA PRO A 234 -10.69 -1.23 18.19
C PRO A 234 -11.74 -2.33 18.48
N PRO A 235 -12.96 -1.96 18.93
CA PRO A 235 -14.01 -2.92 19.29
C PRO A 235 -14.53 -3.73 18.09
N TYR A 236 -14.35 -3.23 16.87
CA TYR A 236 -14.79 -3.89 15.63
C TYR A 236 -13.87 -5.08 15.23
N VAL A 237 -12.74 -5.27 15.92
CA VAL A 237 -11.76 -6.32 15.61
C VAL A 237 -11.79 -7.42 16.67
N ILE A 238 -12.19 -8.61 16.24
CA ILE A 238 -12.26 -9.81 17.07
C ILE A 238 -11.04 -10.68 16.77
N LEU A 239 -10.27 -10.99 17.81
CA LEU A 239 -9.12 -11.86 17.68
C LEU A 239 -9.56 -13.32 17.69
N THR A 240 -9.15 -14.08 16.67
CA THR A 240 -9.34 -15.54 16.58
C THR A 240 -8.11 -16.27 17.12
N ASP A 241 -8.15 -17.60 17.19
CA ASP A 241 -6.92 -18.35 17.46
C ASP A 241 -5.94 -18.29 16.25
N ASN A 242 -4.63 -18.38 16.52
CA ASN A 242 -3.60 -18.35 15.48
C ASN A 242 -3.59 -19.62 14.62
N GLU A 243 -4.01 -20.75 15.18
CA GLU A 243 -4.02 -22.06 14.55
C GLU A 243 -5.43 -22.45 14.05
N GLU A 244 -6.47 -21.68 14.39
CA GLU A 244 -7.88 -21.93 14.05
C GLU A 244 -8.08 -22.30 12.57
N ALA A 245 -7.47 -21.54 11.65
CA ALA A 245 -7.61 -21.81 10.22
C ALA A 245 -7.00 -23.15 9.78
N THR A 246 -5.97 -23.62 10.49
CA THR A 246 -5.34 -24.92 10.24
C THR A 246 -6.15 -26.05 10.86
N GLU A 247 -6.70 -25.83 12.05
CA GLU A 247 -7.61 -26.77 12.74
C GLU A 247 -8.89 -26.97 11.93
N LEU A 248 -9.48 -25.87 11.43
CA LEU A 248 -10.60 -25.88 10.50
C LEU A 248 -10.35 -26.69 9.23
N LEU A 249 -9.11 -26.99 8.85
CA LEU A 249 -8.83 -27.82 7.66
C LEU A 249 -8.62 -29.31 7.97
N LYS A 250 -8.46 -29.66 9.25
CA LYS A 250 -8.15 -31.01 9.74
C LYS A 250 -9.33 -31.66 10.45
N ASP A 251 -10.11 -30.88 11.16
CA ASP A 251 -11.13 -31.37 12.08
C ASP A 251 -12.48 -31.53 11.39
N ASP A 252 -13.16 -32.63 11.68
CA ASP A 252 -14.57 -32.87 11.33
C ASP A 252 -15.50 -32.52 12.52
N GLU A 253 -14.95 -32.18 13.69
CA GLU A 253 -15.72 -31.75 14.86
C GLU A 253 -16.17 -30.28 14.80
N PHE A 254 -17.39 -30.05 15.26
CA PHE A 254 -18.08 -28.77 15.32
C PHE A 254 -17.69 -27.97 16.57
N ALA A 255 -16.40 -27.69 16.75
CA ALA A 255 -15.96 -26.84 17.84
C ALA A 255 -16.44 -25.39 17.66
N GLU A 256 -16.85 -24.75 18.76
CA GLU A 256 -17.12 -23.32 18.79
C GLU A 256 -15.83 -22.55 18.50
N ASN A 257 -15.82 -21.76 17.41
CA ASN A 257 -14.61 -21.07 16.93
C ASN A 257 -14.92 -19.68 16.33
N GLY A 258 -13.88 -18.95 15.98
CA GLY A 258 -13.97 -17.61 15.39
C GLY A 258 -14.75 -17.58 14.06
N LEU A 259 -14.64 -18.60 13.21
CA LEU A 259 -15.41 -18.67 11.97
C LEU A 259 -16.92 -18.82 12.22
N LYS A 260 -17.34 -19.73 13.10
CA LYS A 260 -18.76 -19.89 13.48
C LYS A 260 -19.29 -18.60 14.11
N LYS A 261 -18.50 -17.97 14.97
CA LYS A 261 -18.82 -16.65 15.53
C LYS A 261 -18.97 -15.60 14.43
N ALA A 262 -18.09 -15.57 13.43
CA ALA A 262 -18.20 -14.66 12.30
C ALA A 262 -19.49 -14.84 11.49
N VAL A 263 -19.96 -16.09 11.31
CA VAL A 263 -21.26 -16.39 10.71
C VAL A 263 -22.40 -15.77 11.52
N LEU A 264 -22.43 -15.96 12.84
CA LEU A 264 -23.46 -15.36 13.72
C LEU A 264 -23.50 -13.83 13.62
N TYR A 265 -22.33 -13.17 13.70
CA TYR A 265 -22.25 -11.71 13.52
C TYR A 265 -22.74 -11.28 12.14
N HIS A 266 -22.40 -12.05 11.09
CA HIS A 266 -22.87 -11.72 9.76
C HIS A 266 -24.40 -11.82 9.63
N LEU A 267 -25.04 -12.82 10.24
CA LEU A 267 -26.50 -12.95 10.23
C LEU A 267 -27.17 -11.76 10.93
N VAL A 268 -26.70 -11.38 12.13
CA VAL A 268 -27.23 -10.22 12.88
C VAL A 268 -27.02 -8.91 12.11
N SER A 269 -25.81 -8.67 11.60
CA SER A 269 -25.53 -7.46 10.82
C SER A 269 -26.33 -7.42 9.51
N SER A 270 -26.58 -8.56 8.88
CA SER A 270 -27.38 -8.65 7.65
C SER A 270 -28.85 -8.38 7.92
N ALA A 271 -29.42 -8.96 9.00
CA ALA A 271 -30.79 -8.68 9.41
C ALA A 271 -30.99 -7.18 9.65
N GLU A 272 -30.09 -6.55 10.41
CA GLU A 272 -30.14 -5.10 10.65
C GLU A 272 -30.06 -4.28 9.35
N ILE A 273 -29.16 -4.64 8.42
CA ILE A 273 -29.06 -3.94 7.12
C ILE A 273 -30.37 -4.03 6.34
N PHE A 274 -30.96 -5.21 6.26
CA PHE A 274 -32.18 -5.44 5.46
C PHE A 274 -33.42 -4.81 6.10
N LEU A 275 -33.52 -4.83 7.44
CA LEU A 275 -34.58 -4.12 8.17
C LEU A 275 -34.54 -2.60 7.93
N ASN A 276 -33.36 -2.05 7.66
CA ASN A 276 -33.17 -0.64 7.32
C ASN A 276 -33.17 -0.36 5.80
N GLY A 277 -33.66 -1.29 4.98
CA GLY A 277 -33.84 -1.11 3.53
C GLY A 277 -32.57 -1.31 2.70
N GLY A 278 -31.49 -1.84 3.28
CA GLY A 278 -30.33 -2.28 2.52
C GLY A 278 -30.66 -3.52 1.68
N THR A 279 -30.04 -3.62 0.50
CA THR A 279 -30.31 -4.71 -0.47
C THR A 279 -29.18 -5.73 -0.56
N VAL A 280 -28.07 -5.49 0.13
CA VAL A 280 -26.87 -6.33 0.08
C VAL A 280 -26.10 -6.27 1.40
N SER A 281 -25.63 -7.43 1.84
CA SER A 281 -24.72 -7.58 2.98
C SER A 281 -23.72 -8.67 2.64
N ASN A 282 -22.42 -8.35 2.72
CA ASN A 282 -21.36 -9.26 2.32
C ASN A 282 -20.46 -9.63 3.50
N PHE A 283 -20.02 -10.89 3.50
CA PHE A 283 -19.01 -11.47 4.38
C PHE A 283 -17.89 -12.07 3.53
N LEU A 284 -16.66 -11.58 3.71
CA LEU A 284 -15.46 -12.12 3.06
C LEU A 284 -14.70 -13.08 3.98
N ILE A 285 -14.46 -14.29 3.50
CA ILE A 285 -13.54 -15.26 4.09
C ILE A 285 -12.31 -15.34 3.18
N HIS A 286 -11.15 -14.99 3.74
CA HIS A 286 -9.87 -15.06 3.02
C HIS A 286 -8.93 -16.08 3.67
N PRO A 287 -9.05 -17.38 3.31
CA PRO A 287 -8.33 -18.43 4.02
C PRO A 287 -6.92 -18.68 3.48
N SER A 288 -6.74 -18.74 2.15
CA SER A 288 -5.40 -18.96 1.57
C SER A 288 -5.34 -18.62 0.08
N VAL A 289 -4.25 -19.04 -0.58
CA VAL A 289 -4.10 -19.01 -2.05
C VAL A 289 -4.61 -20.29 -2.72
N LYS A 290 -4.88 -21.34 -1.94
CA LYS A 290 -5.16 -22.68 -2.43
C LYS A 290 -6.66 -22.88 -2.58
N THR A 291 -7.09 -23.16 -3.81
CA THR A 291 -8.51 -23.25 -4.15
C THR A 291 -9.24 -24.41 -3.46
N ASP A 292 -8.55 -25.52 -3.17
CA ASP A 292 -9.11 -26.65 -2.41
C ASP A 292 -9.48 -26.25 -0.97
N GLN A 293 -8.71 -25.35 -0.37
CA GLN A 293 -9.03 -24.83 0.96
C GLN A 293 -10.25 -23.91 0.93
N HIS A 294 -10.48 -23.17 -0.16
CA HIS A 294 -11.68 -22.34 -0.29
C HIS A 294 -12.95 -23.19 -0.22
N GLN A 295 -12.95 -24.34 -0.90
CA GLN A 295 -14.08 -25.26 -0.91
C GLN A 295 -14.37 -25.82 0.50
N LYS A 296 -13.33 -26.23 1.24
CA LYS A 296 -13.48 -26.71 2.62
C LYS A 296 -14.08 -25.66 3.56
N PHE A 297 -13.64 -24.39 3.43
CA PHE A 297 -14.22 -23.30 4.21
C PHE A 297 -15.70 -23.06 3.85
N ALA A 298 -16.05 -23.14 2.57
CA ALA A 298 -17.44 -23.01 2.13
C ALA A 298 -18.33 -24.14 2.66
N GLU A 299 -17.85 -25.38 2.64
CA GLU A 299 -18.54 -26.54 3.23
C GLU A 299 -18.79 -26.33 4.72
N LYS A 300 -17.77 -25.94 5.48
CA LYS A 300 -17.91 -25.65 6.92
C LYS A 300 -18.90 -24.54 7.24
N VAL A 301 -18.92 -23.47 6.43
CA VAL A 301 -19.92 -22.40 6.59
C VAL A 301 -21.33 -22.95 6.34
N GLY A 302 -21.50 -23.78 5.31
CA GLY A 302 -22.77 -24.45 5.04
C GLY A 302 -23.22 -25.33 6.21
N ASP A 303 -22.30 -26.10 6.78
CA ASP A 303 -22.59 -26.95 7.94
C ASP A 303 -22.99 -26.12 9.17
N TYR A 304 -22.33 -24.99 9.43
CA TYR A 304 -22.72 -24.08 10.52
C TYR A 304 -24.10 -23.44 10.29
N LEU A 305 -24.41 -23.01 9.06
CA LEU A 305 -25.73 -22.45 8.75
C LEU A 305 -26.84 -23.49 8.97
N ASN A 306 -26.61 -24.73 8.54
CA ASN A 306 -27.53 -25.84 8.75
C ASN A 306 -27.73 -26.16 10.23
N GLU A 307 -26.64 -26.21 11.01
CA GLU A 307 -26.68 -26.45 12.45
C GLU A 307 -27.46 -25.35 13.18
N ILE A 308 -27.17 -24.08 12.86
CA ILE A 308 -27.85 -22.90 13.42
C ILE A 308 -29.34 -22.95 13.10
N TYR A 309 -29.71 -23.25 11.86
CA TYR A 309 -31.11 -23.33 11.44
C TYR A 309 -31.87 -24.46 12.17
N GLN A 310 -31.28 -25.66 12.24
CA GLN A 310 -31.91 -26.80 12.92
C GLN A 310 -32.11 -26.59 14.42
N SER A 311 -31.29 -25.73 15.03
CA SER A 311 -31.26 -25.50 16.47
C SER A 311 -31.69 -24.07 16.83
N ILE A 312 -32.36 -23.34 15.93
CA ILE A 312 -32.61 -21.91 16.11
C ILE A 312 -33.51 -21.59 17.32
N ASP A 313 -34.41 -22.52 17.65
CA ASP A 313 -35.31 -22.44 18.81
C ASP A 313 -34.67 -22.99 20.10
N GLU A 314 -33.46 -23.55 20.02
CA GLU A 314 -32.77 -24.10 21.18
C GLU A 314 -32.11 -22.98 22.01
N PRO A 315 -32.17 -23.04 23.36
CA PRO A 315 -31.67 -21.97 24.22
C PRO A 315 -30.22 -21.57 23.98
N PHE A 316 -29.35 -22.53 23.65
CA PHE A 316 -27.93 -22.24 23.45
C PHE A 316 -27.65 -21.40 22.18
N VAL A 317 -28.43 -21.58 21.11
CA VAL A 317 -28.31 -20.76 19.89
C VAL A 317 -28.89 -19.38 20.14
N TYR A 318 -30.03 -19.30 20.83
CA TYR A 318 -30.64 -18.05 21.23
C TYR A 318 -29.71 -17.21 22.13
N ASP A 319 -29.04 -17.84 23.10
CA ASP A 319 -28.04 -17.20 23.97
C ASP A 319 -26.82 -16.73 23.17
N ALA A 320 -26.36 -17.53 22.18
CA ALA A 320 -25.27 -17.13 21.30
C ALA A 320 -25.61 -15.88 20.47
N PHE A 321 -26.81 -15.82 19.88
CA PHE A 321 -27.28 -14.62 19.18
C PHE A 321 -27.47 -13.44 20.12
N THR A 322 -27.97 -13.67 21.34
CA THR A 322 -28.11 -12.63 22.37
C THR A 322 -26.75 -12.01 22.71
N ALA A 323 -25.71 -12.84 22.87
CA ALA A 323 -24.36 -12.35 23.13
C ALA A 323 -23.80 -11.52 21.96
N VAL A 324 -23.99 -11.98 20.72
CA VAL A 324 -23.58 -11.26 19.50
C VAL A 324 -24.33 -9.92 19.36
N TYR A 325 -25.65 -9.93 19.57
CA TYR A 325 -26.48 -8.74 19.52
C TYR A 325 -26.04 -7.70 20.54
N ASN A 326 -25.82 -8.11 21.79
CA ASN A 326 -25.38 -7.21 22.85
C ASN A 326 -24.01 -6.59 22.55
N ASP A 327 -23.07 -7.34 21.96
CA ASP A 327 -21.78 -6.79 21.51
C ASP A 327 -21.97 -5.76 20.38
N LEU A 328 -22.79 -6.09 19.37
CA LEU A 328 -23.10 -5.15 18.28
C LEU A 328 -23.81 -3.90 18.78
N ALA A 329 -24.70 -4.01 19.77
CA ALA A 329 -25.42 -2.87 20.34
C ALA A 329 -24.48 -1.85 21.01
N VAL A 330 -23.30 -2.27 21.50
CA VAL A 330 -22.27 -1.34 22.02
C VAL A 330 -21.75 -0.43 20.92
N THR A 331 -21.51 -0.98 19.73
CA THR A 331 -20.96 -0.23 18.58
C THR A 331 -22.03 0.35 17.67
N LYS A 332 -23.27 -0.15 17.75
CA LYS A 332 -24.45 0.28 17.02
C LYS A 332 -25.63 0.42 18.00
N PRO A 333 -25.69 1.52 18.79
CA PRO A 333 -26.77 1.72 19.77
C PRO A 333 -28.17 1.83 19.14
N SER A 334 -28.23 2.12 17.84
CA SER A 334 -29.47 2.22 17.07
C SER A 334 -29.88 0.90 16.40
N ILE A 335 -29.29 -0.23 16.78
CA ILE A 335 -29.66 -1.54 16.24
C ILE A 335 -31.12 -1.86 16.56
N SER A 336 -31.83 -2.50 15.63
CA SER A 336 -33.23 -2.89 15.80
C SER A 336 -33.42 -3.80 17.02
N PRO A 337 -34.64 -3.90 17.60
CA PRO A 337 -34.90 -4.78 18.73
C PRO A 337 -34.53 -6.24 18.43
N PHE A 338 -33.99 -6.95 19.43
CA PHE A 338 -33.47 -8.31 19.27
C PHE A 338 -34.49 -9.29 18.68
N ASP A 339 -35.73 -9.25 19.16
CA ASP A 339 -36.78 -10.16 18.68
C ASP A 339 -37.05 -9.97 17.17
N VAL A 340 -37.03 -8.72 16.68
CA VAL A 340 -37.23 -8.41 15.25
C VAL A 340 -36.04 -8.87 14.41
N ILE A 341 -34.82 -8.76 14.95
CA ILE A 341 -33.60 -9.29 14.33
C ILE A 341 -33.70 -10.81 14.21
N MET A 342 -34.09 -11.50 15.29
CA MET A 342 -34.23 -12.95 15.31
C MET A 342 -35.29 -13.44 14.33
N GLU A 343 -36.47 -12.81 14.28
CA GLU A 343 -37.51 -13.12 13.28
C GLU A 343 -36.98 -13.01 11.85
N ASN A 344 -36.18 -11.98 11.56
CA ASN A 344 -35.58 -11.80 10.24
C ASN A 344 -34.52 -12.87 9.92
N ILE A 345 -33.70 -13.24 10.89
CA ILE A 345 -32.69 -14.31 10.74
C ILE A 345 -33.39 -15.65 10.48
N THR A 346 -34.43 -15.99 11.25
CA THR A 346 -35.19 -17.22 11.06
C THR A 346 -35.76 -17.29 9.64
N LEU A 347 -36.45 -16.23 9.20
CA LEU A 347 -36.98 -16.15 7.84
C LEU A 347 -35.89 -16.28 6.76
N MET A 348 -34.74 -15.63 6.99
CA MET A 348 -33.59 -15.69 6.07
C MET A 348 -33.03 -17.11 5.92
N LEU A 349 -32.96 -17.87 7.01
CA LEU A 349 -32.47 -19.26 6.99
C LEU A 349 -33.53 -20.23 6.43
N GLU A 350 -34.81 -20.07 6.79
CA GLU A 350 -35.93 -20.87 6.27
C GLU A 350 -36.08 -20.78 4.75
N THR A 351 -35.75 -19.63 4.17
CA THR A 351 -35.89 -19.34 2.73
C THR A 351 -34.61 -19.58 1.92
N ASP A 352 -33.57 -20.15 2.53
CA ASP A 352 -32.24 -20.33 1.92
C ASP A 352 -31.67 -18.99 1.37
N GLY A 353 -31.87 -17.91 2.13
CA GLY A 353 -31.55 -16.54 1.72
C GLY A 353 -30.07 -16.15 1.83
N VAL A 354 -29.19 -17.06 2.27
CA VAL A 354 -27.75 -16.82 2.45
C VAL A 354 -26.95 -17.55 1.38
N ASN A 355 -26.32 -16.80 0.47
CA ASN A 355 -25.53 -17.37 -0.61
C ASN A 355 -24.09 -17.66 -0.19
N ILE A 356 -23.58 -18.87 -0.42
CA ILE A 356 -22.16 -19.18 -0.27
C ILE A 356 -21.48 -19.17 -1.65
N LEU A 357 -20.57 -18.22 -1.86
CA LEU A 357 -19.95 -17.95 -3.16
C LEU A 357 -18.44 -18.22 -3.13
N VAL A 358 -17.98 -19.27 -3.83
CA VAL A 358 -16.55 -19.58 -3.97
C VAL A 358 -15.97 -18.89 -5.20
N ILE A 359 -15.13 -17.88 -5.00
CA ILE A 359 -14.58 -17.05 -6.09
C ILE A 359 -13.13 -17.42 -6.40
N ASN A 360 -12.95 -18.01 -7.60
CA ASN A 360 -11.67 -18.46 -8.12
C ASN A 360 -11.33 -17.77 -9.44
N SER A 361 -10.05 -17.80 -9.84
CA SER A 361 -9.51 -17.06 -10.99
C SER A 361 -10.01 -17.56 -12.35
N ARG A 362 -10.88 -18.58 -12.36
CA ARG A 362 -11.46 -19.21 -13.56
C ARG A 362 -12.95 -18.92 -13.74
N ASN A 363 -13.58 -18.19 -12.81
CA ASN A 363 -15.02 -17.96 -12.82
C ASN A 363 -15.43 -16.96 -13.93
N SER A 364 -16.64 -17.12 -14.48
CA SER A 364 -17.20 -16.26 -15.51
C SER A 364 -17.57 -14.87 -14.98
N PHE A 365 -17.84 -13.88 -15.85
CA PHE A 365 -18.29 -12.54 -15.43
C PHE A 365 -19.58 -12.62 -14.61
N GLU A 366 -20.56 -13.43 -15.04
CA GLU A 366 -21.85 -13.62 -14.36
C GLU A 366 -21.70 -14.21 -12.94
N ASP A 367 -20.71 -15.09 -12.73
CA ASP A 367 -20.42 -15.63 -11.40
C ASP A 367 -19.80 -14.60 -10.44
N ASN A 368 -19.21 -13.52 -10.98
CA ASN A 368 -18.49 -12.51 -10.22
C ASN A 368 -19.32 -11.27 -9.86
N VAL A 369 -20.62 -11.24 -10.20
CA VAL A 369 -21.57 -10.16 -9.88
C VAL A 369 -22.64 -10.62 -8.87
N LYS A 370 -22.68 -11.93 -8.55
CA LYS A 370 -23.68 -12.54 -7.65
C LYS A 370 -23.74 -11.92 -6.25
N TYR A 371 -22.67 -11.27 -5.80
CA TYR A 371 -22.58 -10.62 -4.49
C TYR A 371 -23.00 -9.15 -4.48
N GLU A 372 -23.57 -8.60 -5.56
CA GLU A 372 -24.08 -7.23 -5.60
C GLU A 372 -25.47 -7.07 -4.94
N SER A 373 -26.17 -8.18 -4.66
CA SER A 373 -27.46 -8.22 -3.99
C SER A 373 -27.54 -9.39 -3.02
N GLY A 374 -28.45 -9.34 -2.05
CA GLY A 374 -28.69 -10.44 -1.11
C GLY A 374 -27.68 -10.51 0.04
N VAL A 375 -27.79 -11.58 0.83
CA VAL A 375 -26.86 -11.87 1.93
C VAL A 375 -25.85 -12.90 1.41
N ASN A 376 -24.57 -12.56 1.38
CA ASN A 376 -23.57 -13.42 0.76
C ASN A 376 -22.33 -13.64 1.64
N ILE A 377 -21.89 -14.89 1.68
CA ILE A 377 -20.62 -15.32 2.25
C ILE A 377 -19.69 -15.71 1.11
N ILE A 378 -18.69 -14.88 0.87
CA ILE A 378 -17.75 -14.98 -0.23
C ILE A 378 -16.46 -15.63 0.28
N VAL A 379 -16.07 -16.75 -0.31
CA VAL A 379 -14.82 -17.45 0.02
C VAL A 379 -13.85 -17.35 -1.15
N GLY A 380 -12.66 -16.82 -0.91
CA GLY A 380 -11.67 -16.74 -1.99
C GLY A 380 -10.26 -16.34 -1.59
N GLY A 381 -9.42 -16.31 -2.63
CA GLY A 381 -7.98 -16.08 -2.52
C GLY A 381 -7.53 -14.90 -3.38
N ASN A 382 -6.52 -15.13 -4.22
CA ASN A 382 -5.95 -14.09 -5.08
C ASN A 382 -6.95 -13.48 -6.09
N SER A 383 -8.02 -14.19 -6.44
CA SER A 383 -9.07 -13.71 -7.35
C SER A 383 -9.86 -12.53 -6.77
N LEU A 384 -9.90 -12.41 -5.44
CA LEU A 384 -10.46 -11.27 -4.70
C LEU A 384 -9.37 -10.23 -4.38
N GLY A 385 -8.21 -10.37 -5.04
CA GLY A 385 -7.07 -9.47 -4.98
C GLY A 385 -7.33 -8.13 -5.67
N ARG A 386 -6.26 -7.48 -6.11
CA ARG A 386 -6.21 -6.05 -6.48
C ARG A 386 -7.35 -5.62 -7.41
N GLY A 387 -7.96 -4.48 -7.11
CA GLY A 387 -8.98 -3.83 -7.95
C GLY A 387 -10.43 -4.31 -7.77
N VAL A 388 -10.70 -5.43 -7.10
CA VAL A 388 -12.08 -5.89 -6.83
C VAL A 388 -12.71 -5.04 -5.71
N THR A 389 -13.95 -4.58 -5.90
CA THR A 389 -14.75 -3.89 -4.88
C THR A 389 -15.90 -4.80 -4.47
N ILE A 390 -16.04 -5.07 -3.17
CA ILE A 390 -17.16 -5.85 -2.63
C ILE A 390 -18.09 -4.85 -1.91
N PRO A 391 -19.34 -4.67 -2.38
CA PRO A 391 -20.26 -3.71 -1.77
C PRO A 391 -20.66 -4.17 -0.37
N LYS A 392 -20.94 -3.25 0.56
CA LYS A 392 -21.48 -3.53 1.91
C LYS A 392 -20.79 -4.71 2.63
N LEU A 393 -19.46 -4.80 2.53
CA LEU A 393 -18.67 -5.85 3.20
C LEU A 393 -18.57 -5.57 4.71
N GLN A 394 -19.55 -6.04 5.49
CA GLN A 394 -19.58 -5.79 6.93
C GLN A 394 -18.76 -6.80 7.73
N THR A 395 -18.69 -8.05 7.28
CA THR A 395 -17.96 -9.09 8.01
C THR A 395 -16.73 -9.52 7.22
N THR A 396 -15.59 -9.65 7.88
CA THR A 396 -14.37 -10.19 7.26
C THR A 396 -13.73 -11.19 8.19
N TYR A 397 -13.40 -12.37 7.69
CA TYR A 397 -12.62 -13.39 8.37
C TYR A 397 -11.30 -13.56 7.60
N TYR A 398 -10.22 -13.01 8.15
CA TYR A 398 -8.91 -12.99 7.53
C TYR A 398 -7.95 -13.90 8.30
N CYS A 399 -7.60 -15.05 7.72
CA CYS A 399 -6.68 -16.00 8.34
C CYS A 399 -5.54 -16.46 7.42
N ARG A 400 -5.33 -15.74 6.30
CA ARG A 400 -4.27 -16.03 5.36
C ARG A 400 -2.89 -15.68 5.94
N VAL A 401 -2.09 -16.71 6.21
CA VAL A 401 -0.69 -16.58 6.63
C VAL A 401 0.26 -16.88 5.46
N ALA A 402 1.22 -16.00 5.22
CA ALA A 402 2.30 -16.21 4.26
C ALA A 402 3.62 -16.54 4.97
N LYS A 403 4.39 -17.49 4.43
CA LYS A 403 5.73 -17.83 4.97
C LYS A 403 6.72 -16.65 4.91
N SER A 404 6.54 -15.77 3.94
CA SER A 404 7.36 -14.57 3.74
C SER A 404 6.41 -13.42 3.40
N PRO A 405 5.84 -12.74 4.41
CA PRO A 405 4.86 -11.71 4.19
C PRO A 405 5.48 -10.49 3.49
N GLN A 406 4.69 -9.90 2.60
CA GLN A 406 5.03 -8.69 1.86
C GLN A 406 3.98 -7.64 2.19
N ALA A 407 4.42 -6.45 2.59
CA ALA A 407 3.57 -5.37 3.05
C ALA A 407 2.58 -4.94 1.96
N ASP A 408 3.08 -4.69 0.75
CA ASP A 408 2.27 -4.34 -0.41
C ASP A 408 1.13 -5.34 -0.67
N THR A 409 1.44 -6.62 -0.64
CA THR A 409 0.52 -7.70 -0.98
C THR A 409 -0.53 -7.87 0.11
N MET A 410 -0.14 -7.82 1.38
CA MET A 410 -1.06 -7.91 2.50
C MET A 410 -2.00 -6.69 2.55
N TRP A 411 -1.45 -5.49 2.43
CA TRP A 411 -2.24 -4.26 2.49
C TRP A 411 -3.28 -4.20 1.38
N GLN A 412 -2.90 -4.67 0.19
CA GLN A 412 -3.78 -4.74 -0.97
C GLN A 412 -4.94 -5.72 -0.81
N HIS A 413 -4.85 -6.71 0.07
CA HIS A 413 -5.97 -7.62 0.35
C HIS A 413 -7.04 -7.00 1.27
N SER A 414 -6.85 -5.77 1.75
CA SER A 414 -7.75 -5.09 2.69
C SER A 414 -9.05 -4.61 2.02
N ARG A 415 -9.88 -5.55 1.55
CA ARG A 415 -11.19 -5.29 0.94
C ARG A 415 -12.23 -4.76 1.94
N MET A 416 -11.96 -4.96 3.23
CA MET A 416 -12.73 -4.41 4.34
C MET A 416 -12.72 -2.87 4.35
N PHE A 417 -11.73 -2.22 3.73
CA PHE A 417 -11.72 -0.77 3.57
C PHE A 417 -12.76 -0.31 2.54
N GLY A 418 -13.27 0.91 2.70
CA GLY A 418 -14.23 1.52 1.77
C GLY A 418 -15.18 2.51 2.42
N TYR A 419 -16.10 3.07 1.62
CA TYR A 419 -17.06 4.09 2.04
C TYR A 419 -18.44 3.52 2.37
N ASP A 420 -18.80 2.39 1.79
CA ASP A 420 -20.12 1.77 1.89
C ASP A 420 -20.14 0.71 3.00
N ARG A 421 -19.61 1.06 4.17
CA ARG A 421 -19.60 0.21 5.36
C ARG A 421 -20.35 0.90 6.48
N ASP A 422 -20.88 0.12 7.42
CA ASP A 422 -21.40 0.68 8.68
C ASP A 422 -20.44 0.23 9.78
N LEU A 423 -19.56 1.14 10.23
CA LEU A 423 -18.54 0.82 11.22
C LEU A 423 -19.14 0.21 12.49
N GLY A 424 -20.35 0.61 12.88
CA GLY A 424 -21.03 0.06 14.05
C GLY A 424 -21.42 -1.41 13.91
N LEU A 425 -21.64 -1.87 12.68
CA LEU A 425 -21.99 -3.26 12.33
C LEU A 425 -20.81 -4.09 11.83
N MET A 426 -19.70 -3.45 11.47
CA MET A 426 -18.53 -4.13 10.95
C MET A 426 -17.90 -5.05 11.99
N ARG A 427 -17.44 -6.23 11.56
CA ARG A 427 -16.55 -7.09 12.34
C ARG A 427 -15.45 -7.70 11.49
N VAL A 428 -14.21 -7.55 11.96
CA VAL A 428 -13.03 -8.17 11.37
C VAL A 428 -12.49 -9.23 12.33
N PHE A 429 -12.59 -10.49 11.93
CA PHE A 429 -12.04 -11.65 12.61
C PHE A 429 -10.64 -11.93 12.07
N ILE A 430 -9.65 -11.87 12.94
CA ILE A 430 -8.24 -11.96 12.54
C ILE A 430 -7.37 -12.51 13.67
N PRO A 431 -6.40 -13.41 13.40
CA PRO A 431 -5.43 -13.85 14.38
C PRO A 431 -4.57 -12.71 14.96
N PRO A 432 -4.17 -12.75 16.25
CA PRO A 432 -3.32 -11.75 16.89
C PRO A 432 -2.03 -11.43 16.13
N VAL A 433 -1.37 -12.45 15.58
CA VAL A 433 -0.12 -12.26 14.81
C VAL A 433 -0.37 -11.48 13.53
N LEU A 434 -1.49 -11.73 12.85
CA LEU A 434 -1.86 -10.99 11.64
C LEU A 434 -2.31 -9.58 11.98
N TYR A 435 -3.09 -9.37 13.05
CA TYR A 435 -3.49 -8.03 13.50
C TYR A 435 -2.27 -7.14 13.73
N LYS A 436 -1.29 -7.65 14.50
CA LYS A 436 -0.04 -6.93 14.77
C LYS A 436 0.66 -6.54 13.46
N LEU A 437 0.73 -7.46 12.51
CA LEU A 437 1.37 -7.22 11.22
C LEU A 437 0.63 -6.15 10.38
N PHE A 438 -0.70 -6.14 10.38
CA PHE A 438 -1.48 -5.08 9.72
C PHE A 438 -1.29 -3.72 10.41
N ALA A 439 -1.22 -3.68 11.75
CA ALA A 439 -0.93 -2.45 12.48
C ALA A 439 0.48 -1.90 12.16
N GLU A 440 1.47 -2.78 12.06
CA GLU A 440 2.84 -2.42 11.64
C GLU A 440 2.87 -1.89 10.19
N ILE A 441 2.14 -2.53 9.26
CA ILE A 441 2.01 -2.05 7.88
C ILE A 441 1.30 -0.68 7.84
N ASN A 442 0.25 -0.50 8.64
CA ASN A 442 -0.49 0.76 8.72
C ASN A 442 0.43 1.91 9.17
N ALA A 443 1.22 1.69 10.21
CA ALA A 443 2.18 2.66 10.71
C ALA A 443 3.22 3.05 9.63
N ALA A 444 3.79 2.07 8.94
CA ALA A 444 4.73 2.31 7.85
C ALA A 444 4.11 3.09 6.68
N ASN A 445 2.85 2.79 6.31
CA ASN A 445 2.15 3.54 5.27
C ASN A 445 1.87 4.99 5.69
N ASN A 446 1.47 5.22 6.94
CA ASN A 446 1.29 6.57 7.48
C ASN A 446 2.61 7.36 7.49
N SER A 447 3.73 6.69 7.76
CA SER A 447 5.06 7.29 7.65
C SER A 447 5.38 7.71 6.21
N ILE A 448 5.18 6.81 5.24
CA ILE A 448 5.38 7.11 3.81
C ILE A 448 4.53 8.31 3.37
N ILE A 449 3.24 8.32 3.72
CA ILE A 449 2.32 9.41 3.41
C ILE A 449 2.81 10.74 4.01
N SER A 450 3.20 10.74 5.30
CA SER A 450 3.72 11.92 6.00
C SER A 450 5.00 12.48 5.34
N GLN A 451 5.90 11.61 4.88
CA GLN A 451 7.11 12.00 4.14
C GLN A 451 6.75 12.65 2.78
N ILE A 452 5.80 12.08 2.05
CA ILE A 452 5.32 12.62 0.76
C ILE A 452 4.67 13.99 0.94
N GLU A 453 3.78 14.14 1.93
CA GLU A 453 3.08 15.40 2.18
C GLU A 453 4.02 16.53 2.59
N LYS A 454 5.12 16.21 3.28
CA LYS A 454 6.15 17.19 3.69
C LYS A 454 7.15 17.52 2.59
N GLY A 455 7.04 16.92 1.40
CA GLY A 455 7.90 17.25 0.27
C GLY A 455 9.27 16.58 0.30
N CYS A 456 9.37 15.37 0.85
CA CYS A 456 10.58 14.52 0.77
C CYS A 456 10.50 13.40 -0.29
N PRO A 457 10.00 13.61 -1.54
CA PRO A 457 9.74 12.51 -2.47
C PRO A 457 11.00 11.84 -3.05
N GLU A 458 12.15 12.54 -3.08
CA GLU A 458 13.41 11.97 -3.61
C GLU A 458 14.10 11.03 -2.61
N GLU A 459 13.67 11.03 -1.35
CA GLU A 459 14.31 10.32 -0.23
C GLU A 459 13.27 9.64 0.69
N VAL A 460 12.16 9.13 0.14
CA VAL A 460 11.21 8.38 0.98
C VAL A 460 11.89 7.13 1.51
N ASN A 461 12.17 7.11 2.80
CA ASN A 461 12.77 5.97 3.46
C ASN A 461 11.69 5.05 3.98
N ILE A 462 11.92 3.76 3.77
CA ILE A 462 10.96 2.73 4.12
C ILE A 462 11.60 1.84 5.17
N HIS A 463 10.88 1.55 6.25
CA HIS A 463 11.30 0.56 7.21
C HIS A 463 10.14 -0.36 7.57
N TYR A 464 10.47 -1.60 7.85
CA TYR A 464 9.53 -2.64 8.25
C TYR A 464 10.18 -3.56 9.30
N PRO A 465 9.38 -4.22 10.15
CA PRO A 465 9.88 -5.28 11.01
C PRO A 465 10.64 -6.36 10.23
N GLU A 466 11.67 -6.97 10.82
CA GLU A 466 12.59 -7.92 10.13
C GLU A 466 11.92 -9.05 9.32
N LYS A 467 10.74 -9.50 9.74
CA LYS A 467 10.01 -10.60 9.09
C LYS A 467 9.09 -10.14 7.96
N LEU A 468 8.92 -8.83 7.78
CA LEU A 468 8.05 -8.22 6.79
C LEU A 468 8.88 -7.51 5.73
N ARG A 469 8.65 -7.85 4.45
CA ARG A 469 9.31 -7.18 3.33
C ARG A 469 8.43 -6.08 2.76
N PRO A 470 9.00 -4.97 2.24
CA PRO A 470 8.22 -3.92 1.59
C PRO A 470 7.45 -4.44 0.36
N THR A 471 8.12 -5.28 -0.44
CA THR A 471 7.58 -5.85 -1.68
C THR A 471 8.33 -7.14 -2.07
N ARG A 472 8.01 -7.70 -3.24
CA ARG A 472 8.69 -8.83 -3.89
C ARG A 472 10.15 -8.48 -4.23
N LYS A 473 11.08 -9.39 -3.90
CA LYS A 473 12.53 -9.17 -4.10
C LYS A 473 12.92 -8.96 -5.57
N ASN A 474 12.25 -9.62 -6.50
CA ASN A 474 12.65 -9.67 -7.91
C ASN A 474 12.33 -8.42 -8.73
N VAL A 475 11.69 -7.40 -8.13
CA VAL A 475 11.51 -6.07 -8.74
C VAL A 475 12.41 -5.01 -8.10
N LEU A 476 13.17 -5.38 -7.08
CA LEU A 476 14.16 -4.52 -6.46
C LEU A 476 15.53 -4.90 -7.00
N ASP A 477 16.28 -3.91 -7.45
CA ASP A 477 17.65 -4.09 -7.92
C ASP A 477 18.55 -4.33 -6.71
N GLU A 478 19.09 -5.55 -6.58
CA GLU A 478 19.97 -5.94 -5.47
C GLU A 478 21.31 -5.21 -5.47
N GLY A 479 21.71 -4.61 -6.59
CA GLY A 479 22.92 -3.78 -6.68
C GLY A 479 22.71 -2.33 -6.26
N VAL A 480 21.46 -1.90 -6.08
CA VAL A 480 21.13 -0.51 -5.74
C VAL A 480 20.42 -0.41 -4.40
N VAL A 481 19.41 -1.23 -4.14
CA VAL A 481 18.63 -1.14 -2.91
C VAL A 481 19.49 -1.60 -1.72
N LYS A 482 19.81 -0.66 -0.83
CA LYS A 482 20.55 -0.92 0.40
C LYS A 482 19.59 -1.30 1.53
N THR A 483 20.04 -2.20 2.40
CA THR A 483 19.27 -2.64 3.57
C THR A 483 20.09 -2.53 4.84
N PHE A 484 19.57 -1.83 5.84
CA PHE A 484 20.20 -1.66 7.13
C PHE A 484 19.33 -2.31 8.22
N THR A 485 19.92 -3.17 9.05
CA THR A 485 19.23 -3.81 10.17
C THR A 485 19.32 -2.90 11.39
N GLY A 486 18.15 -2.56 11.94
CA GLY A 486 18.01 -1.86 13.20
C GLY A 486 18.74 -2.59 14.33
N GLY A 487 19.35 -1.83 15.23
CA GLY A 487 20.13 -2.42 16.32
C GLY A 487 21.53 -2.90 15.92
N VAL A 488 21.95 -2.75 14.66
CA VAL A 488 23.32 -2.99 14.20
C VAL A 488 24.11 -1.68 14.19
N ASN A 489 25.41 -1.77 14.47
CA ASN A 489 26.33 -0.63 14.45
C ASN A 489 26.94 -0.46 13.06
N TYR A 490 26.83 0.75 12.50
CA TYR A 490 27.37 1.16 11.21
C TYR A 490 28.38 2.29 11.38
N PHE A 491 29.55 2.16 10.76
CA PHE A 491 30.59 3.18 10.78
C PHE A 491 31.44 3.09 9.50
N PRO A 492 31.97 4.21 9.00
CA PRO A 492 32.89 4.22 7.87
C PRO A 492 34.24 3.60 8.25
N PHE A 493 34.81 2.77 7.39
CA PHE A 493 36.19 2.28 7.51
C PHE A 493 37.21 3.34 7.11
N TYR A 494 36.84 4.24 6.20
CA TYR A 494 37.69 5.30 5.64
C TYR A 494 37.07 6.70 5.82
N PRO A 495 36.80 7.13 7.07
CA PRO A 495 36.18 8.42 7.32
C PRO A 495 37.07 9.60 6.91
N GLU A 496 36.43 10.65 6.45
CA GLU A 496 36.93 12.03 6.37
C GLU A 496 35.96 13.00 7.05
N ASN A 497 36.45 14.18 7.41
CA ASN A 497 35.60 15.28 7.87
C ASN A 497 35.70 16.41 6.85
N LYS A 498 34.56 16.99 6.46
CA LYS A 498 34.50 18.19 5.60
C LYS A 498 35.34 19.31 6.20
N ASP A 499 35.07 19.58 7.48
CA ASP A 499 35.89 20.41 8.34
C ASP A 499 35.83 19.87 9.77
N ILE A 500 37.00 19.53 10.31
CA ILE A 500 37.11 19.05 11.69
C ILE A 500 36.82 20.16 12.70
N GLY A 501 37.10 21.43 12.38
CA GLY A 501 36.84 22.57 13.26
C GLY A 501 35.36 22.76 13.53
N THR A 502 34.53 22.59 12.51
CA THR A 502 33.07 22.59 12.62
C THR A 502 32.58 21.49 13.57
N LEU A 503 33.05 20.24 13.39
CA LEU A 503 32.69 19.14 14.29
C LEU A 503 33.19 19.35 15.72
N ASP A 504 34.39 19.92 15.88
CA ASP A 504 34.92 20.29 17.19
C ASP A 504 34.02 21.30 17.89
N GLY A 505 33.58 22.36 17.19
CA GLY A 505 32.65 23.35 17.73
C GLY A 505 31.28 22.77 18.09
N ILE A 506 30.72 21.91 17.24
CA ILE A 506 29.44 21.22 17.52
C ILE A 506 29.54 20.36 18.79
N LEU A 507 30.66 19.63 18.93
CA LEU A 507 30.85 18.62 19.97
C LEU A 507 31.50 19.16 21.26
N GLU A 508 32.03 20.38 21.26
CA GLU A 508 32.77 21.00 22.38
C GLU A 508 32.00 20.96 23.70
N ARG A 509 30.70 21.25 23.64
CA ARG A 509 29.79 21.30 24.81
C ARG A 509 29.49 19.93 25.44
N PHE A 510 29.85 18.82 24.79
CA PHE A 510 29.58 17.47 25.27
C PHE A 510 30.86 16.83 25.83
N GLY A 511 30.87 16.54 27.13
CA GLY A 511 31.95 15.77 27.78
C GLY A 511 32.00 14.30 27.34
N GLU A 512 32.88 13.50 27.95
CA GLU A 512 33.02 12.06 27.63
C GLU A 512 31.91 11.20 28.26
N ASP A 513 30.65 11.48 27.92
CA ASP A 513 29.47 10.82 28.48
C ASP A 513 28.40 10.57 27.40
N THR A 514 27.17 10.28 27.82
CA THR A 514 25.99 9.97 27.01
C THR A 514 24.93 11.04 27.23
N TYR A 515 24.40 11.58 26.14
CA TYR A 515 23.44 12.68 26.16
C TYR A 515 22.20 12.32 25.37
N SER A 516 21.03 12.74 25.86
CA SER A 516 19.81 12.77 25.05
C SER A 516 19.80 14.08 24.28
N VAL A 517 19.67 14.00 22.96
CA VAL A 517 19.78 15.16 22.06
C VAL A 517 18.69 15.14 20.99
N ASN A 518 18.38 16.33 20.47
CA ASN A 518 17.51 16.44 19.32
C ASN A 518 18.16 15.79 18.08
N LEU A 519 17.38 15.03 17.32
CA LEU A 519 17.86 14.33 16.12
C LEU A 519 18.36 15.27 14.99
N ARG A 520 18.00 16.55 14.99
CA ARG A 520 18.63 17.56 14.11
C ARG A 520 20.14 17.67 14.31
N LEU A 521 20.61 17.45 15.55
CA LEU A 521 22.03 17.44 15.84
C LEU A 521 22.74 16.26 15.17
N PHE A 522 22.07 15.11 15.04
CA PHE A 522 22.64 13.97 14.31
C PHE A 522 22.81 14.31 12.84
N GLU A 523 21.80 14.90 12.21
CA GLU A 523 21.88 15.36 10.82
C GLU A 523 23.03 16.36 10.61
N GLU A 524 23.15 17.35 11.50
CA GLU A 524 24.23 18.36 11.43
C GLU A 524 25.62 17.73 11.59
N ILE A 525 25.77 16.73 12.45
CA ILE A 525 27.03 15.98 12.61
C ILE A 525 27.32 15.15 11.36
N LEU A 526 26.34 14.36 10.89
CA LEU A 526 26.50 13.46 9.74
C LEU A 526 26.78 14.24 8.45
N GLU A 527 26.20 15.43 8.28
CA GLU A 527 26.48 16.36 7.18
C GLU A 527 27.97 16.72 7.07
N ASN A 528 28.71 16.70 8.18
CA ASN A 528 30.13 17.04 8.21
C ASN A 528 31.07 15.83 8.08
N ILE A 529 30.53 14.63 7.88
CA ILE A 529 31.29 13.39 7.65
C ILE A 529 31.26 13.05 6.16
N ILE A 530 32.38 12.54 5.65
CA ILE A 530 32.51 11.93 4.31
C ILE A 530 33.17 10.56 4.49
N SER A 531 32.98 9.63 3.56
CA SER A 531 33.83 8.44 3.44
C SER A 531 34.65 8.50 2.14
N GLU A 532 35.93 8.14 2.19
CA GLU A 532 36.81 8.08 0.99
C GLU A 532 36.37 6.97 0.01
N SER A 533 35.56 6.02 0.49
CA SER A 533 35.06 4.87 -0.28
C SER A 533 33.54 4.75 -0.16
N ASP A 534 32.95 3.98 -1.07
CA ASP A 534 31.51 3.67 -1.09
C ASP A 534 31.07 2.67 0.01
N ASP A 535 31.84 2.55 1.10
CA ASP A 535 31.58 1.60 2.19
C ASP A 535 30.52 2.11 3.18
N TRP A 536 30.33 3.43 3.25
CA TRP A 536 29.40 4.07 4.18
C TRP A 536 28.97 5.44 3.65
N GLU A 537 27.67 5.63 3.43
CA GLU A 537 27.10 6.86 2.89
C GLU A 537 26.32 7.60 3.99
N PRO A 538 26.78 8.80 4.44
CA PRO A 538 26.09 9.56 5.48
C PRO A 538 24.65 9.95 5.11
N GLU A 539 24.35 10.16 3.83
CA GLU A 539 23.01 10.52 3.36
C GLU A 539 21.97 9.44 3.64
N ASP A 540 22.32 8.15 3.52
CA ASP A 540 21.43 7.03 3.85
C ASP A 540 20.92 7.17 5.30
N PHE A 541 21.85 7.42 6.23
CA PHE A 541 21.51 7.52 7.65
C PHE A 541 20.80 8.82 8.00
N LYS A 542 21.15 9.94 7.36
CA LYS A 542 20.41 11.20 7.51
C LYS A 542 18.96 11.02 7.12
N GLY A 543 18.68 10.34 6.00
CA GLY A 543 17.31 10.02 5.58
C GLY A 543 16.53 9.24 6.64
N PHE A 544 17.13 8.22 7.25
CA PHE A 544 16.50 7.48 8.35
C PHE A 544 16.23 8.35 9.60
N ILE A 545 17.18 9.22 9.97
CA ILE A 545 17.00 10.14 11.10
C ILE A 545 15.87 11.15 10.83
N GLN A 546 15.80 11.70 9.61
CA GLN A 546 14.72 12.59 9.20
C GLN A 546 13.36 11.90 9.20
N THR A 547 13.32 10.61 8.85
CA THR A 547 12.09 9.79 8.90
C THR A 547 11.58 9.64 10.32
N ILE A 548 12.46 9.27 11.27
CA ILE A 548 12.12 9.15 12.70
C ILE A 548 11.57 10.49 13.24
N ARG A 549 12.17 11.61 12.85
CA ARG A 549 11.66 12.95 13.23
C ARG A 549 10.32 13.30 12.59
N THR A 550 10.10 12.83 11.37
CA THR A 550 8.87 13.10 10.61
C THR A 550 7.68 12.41 11.24
N GLU A 551 7.88 11.21 11.78
CA GLU A 551 6.90 10.45 12.54
C GLU A 551 6.69 11.00 13.95
N ASN A 552 7.80 11.31 14.65
CA ASN A 552 7.76 11.86 15.99
C ASN A 552 8.71 13.07 16.10
N PRO A 553 8.19 14.30 15.97
CA PRO A 553 8.99 15.53 16.08
C PRO A 553 9.68 15.70 17.45
N SER A 554 9.20 15.02 18.49
CA SER A 554 9.78 15.04 19.83
C SER A 554 10.85 13.96 20.07
N ALA A 555 11.02 13.03 19.11
CA ALA A 555 12.01 11.96 19.21
C ALA A 555 13.42 12.52 19.49
N GLN A 556 14.08 11.90 20.46
CA GLN A 556 15.47 12.20 20.82
C GLN A 556 16.37 11.05 20.35
N GLY A 557 17.64 11.36 20.12
CA GLY A 557 18.70 10.38 19.93
C GLY A 557 19.66 10.36 21.11
N ARG A 558 20.48 9.31 21.19
CA ARG A 558 21.56 9.17 22.18
C ARG A 558 22.90 9.47 21.57
N LEU A 559 23.47 10.61 21.94
CA LEU A 559 24.82 11.00 21.55
C LEU A 559 25.83 10.51 22.59
N ILE A 560 26.80 9.72 22.15
CA ILE A 560 27.93 9.28 22.97
C ILE A 560 29.19 9.94 22.42
N VAL A 561 29.94 10.65 23.25
CA VAL A 561 31.17 11.32 22.78
C VAL A 561 32.39 10.75 23.50
N ARG A 562 33.44 10.41 22.75
CA ARG A 562 34.74 9.96 23.29
C ARG A 562 35.87 10.65 22.56
N ARG A 563 36.92 11.06 23.27
CA ARG A 563 38.09 11.73 22.69
C ARG A 563 39.35 10.92 22.95
N ASN A 564 40.45 11.36 22.34
CA ASN A 564 41.77 10.78 22.51
C ASN A 564 41.82 9.26 22.26
N ARG A 565 41.04 8.77 21.29
CA ARG A 565 40.97 7.35 20.95
C ARG A 565 42.14 6.96 20.05
N ASP A 566 42.91 5.96 20.43
CA ASP A 566 44.08 5.51 19.68
C ASP A 566 43.77 4.19 18.91
N ILE A 567 43.02 4.32 17.81
CA ILE A 567 42.49 3.19 17.00
C ILE A 567 43.15 3.21 15.62
N GLY A 568 43.36 2.05 14.99
CA GLY A 568 43.91 1.94 13.63
C GLY A 568 42.91 2.25 12.52
N LYS A 569 43.35 2.82 11.39
CA LYS A 569 42.53 2.97 10.18
C LYS A 569 42.23 1.58 9.58
N GLY A 570 40.98 1.34 9.17
CA GLY A 570 40.58 0.10 8.48
C GLY A 570 40.66 -1.21 9.28
N THR A 571 40.64 -1.16 10.62
CA THR A 571 40.75 -2.37 11.48
C THR A 571 39.49 -3.25 11.50
N GLY A 572 38.39 -2.81 10.88
CA GLY A 572 37.09 -3.49 10.92
C GLY A 572 36.37 -3.41 12.29
N THR A 573 36.95 -2.71 13.27
CA THR A 573 36.39 -2.55 14.61
C THR A 573 36.65 -1.15 15.16
N LEU A 574 35.59 -0.47 15.60
CA LEU A 574 35.66 0.90 16.13
C LEU A 574 35.31 0.97 17.62
N LEU A 575 34.13 0.46 18.00
CA LEU A 575 33.62 0.60 19.37
C LEU A 575 34.42 -0.20 20.40
N SER A 576 34.68 0.43 21.55
CA SER A 576 35.13 -0.28 22.75
C SER A 576 34.08 -1.29 23.23
N PRO A 577 34.47 -2.36 23.95
CA PRO A 577 33.49 -3.31 24.53
C PRO A 577 32.45 -2.60 25.42
N THR A 578 32.87 -1.58 26.17
CA THR A 578 31.99 -0.78 27.03
C THR A 578 30.98 0.03 26.24
N ASP A 579 31.42 0.74 25.20
CA ASP A 579 30.51 1.58 24.40
C ASP A 579 29.59 0.73 23.52
N ARG A 580 30.04 -0.44 23.06
CA ARG A 580 29.18 -1.42 22.39
C ARG A 580 28.07 -1.91 23.33
N ALA A 581 28.42 -2.35 24.54
CA ALA A 581 27.42 -2.79 25.52
C ALA A 581 26.45 -1.66 25.91
N LEU A 582 26.94 -0.43 26.03
CA LEU A 582 26.10 0.75 26.27
C LEU A 582 25.12 0.98 25.12
N GLY A 583 25.59 1.00 23.87
CA GLY A 583 24.73 1.10 22.70
C GLY A 583 23.74 -0.07 22.58
N ASP A 584 24.11 -1.28 23.02
CA ASP A 584 23.24 -2.47 23.04
C ASP A 584 22.14 -2.44 24.10
N SER A 585 22.33 -1.66 25.16
CA SER A 585 21.28 -1.40 26.15
C SER A 585 20.16 -0.48 25.64
N ILE A 586 20.44 0.32 24.60
CA ILE A 586 19.53 1.30 24.02
C ILE A 586 18.90 0.69 22.77
N LYS A 587 17.62 0.29 22.85
CA LYS A 587 16.96 -0.48 21.78
C LYS A 587 16.00 0.34 20.93
N ASP A 588 15.36 1.34 21.51
CA ASP A 588 14.22 2.04 20.89
C ASP A 588 14.58 3.48 20.45
N GLU A 589 15.84 3.89 20.60
CA GLU A 589 16.35 5.22 20.21
C GLU A 589 17.50 5.05 19.22
N ALA A 590 17.65 6.01 18.29
CA ALA A 590 18.85 6.09 17.46
C ALA A 590 20.06 6.50 18.32
N VAL A 591 21.18 5.82 18.16
CA VAL A 591 22.43 6.09 18.89
C VAL A 591 23.51 6.55 17.91
N LEU A 592 24.16 7.67 18.21
CA LEU A 592 25.32 8.17 17.49
C LEU A 592 26.50 8.25 18.45
N THR A 593 27.51 7.42 18.22
CA THR A 593 28.77 7.47 18.96
C THR A 593 29.82 8.19 18.14
N MET A 594 30.37 9.28 18.67
CA MET A 594 31.41 10.09 18.05
C MET A 594 32.75 9.84 18.74
N TYR A 595 33.74 9.37 17.99
CA TYR A 595 35.10 9.13 18.47
C TYR A 595 36.08 10.11 17.84
N LYS A 596 36.74 10.95 18.64
CA LYS A 596 37.89 11.75 18.18
C LYS A 596 39.15 10.93 18.34
N ILE A 597 39.82 10.63 17.22
CA ILE A 597 41.06 9.86 17.25
C ILE A 597 42.30 10.75 17.33
N THR A 598 43.37 10.21 17.93
CA THR A 598 44.62 10.94 18.23
C THR A 598 45.44 11.31 16.98
N GLY A 599 45.22 10.63 15.86
CA GLY A 599 45.96 10.83 14.61
C GLY A 599 47.28 10.06 14.52
N ASN A 600 47.49 9.02 15.34
CA ASN A 600 48.72 8.24 15.37
C ASN A 600 49.16 7.77 13.96
N LYS A 601 50.40 8.14 13.57
CA LYS A 601 50.97 7.84 12.24
C LYS A 601 51.18 6.34 12.02
N ASP A 602 51.61 5.61 13.04
CA ASP A 602 51.84 4.16 12.98
C ASP A 602 50.53 3.37 12.80
N LYS A 603 49.40 4.05 13.01
CA LYS A 603 48.03 3.53 12.89
C LYS A 603 47.31 3.98 11.62
N GLY A 604 48.03 4.60 10.69
CA GLY A 604 47.53 4.93 9.34
C GLY A 604 46.81 6.27 9.20
N TRP A 605 46.83 7.11 10.24
CA TRP A 605 46.14 8.42 10.25
C TRP A 605 47.04 9.60 9.89
N ASN A 606 48.33 9.37 9.62
CA ASN A 606 49.26 10.38 9.13
C ASN A 606 49.33 11.69 9.95
N SER A 607 49.21 11.61 11.28
CA SER A 607 49.18 12.78 12.20
C SER A 607 47.91 13.64 12.08
N ARG A 608 46.87 13.17 11.40
CA ARG A 608 45.57 13.86 11.27
C ARG A 608 44.60 13.35 12.33
N GLN A 609 44.14 14.23 13.21
CA GLN A 609 42.97 13.95 14.04
C GLN A 609 41.72 13.95 13.16
N ILE A 610 40.73 13.16 13.55
CA ILE A 610 39.46 13.06 12.84
C ILE A 610 38.38 12.56 13.81
N TRP A 611 37.15 12.96 13.56
CA TRP A 611 35.96 12.39 14.19
C TRP A 611 35.40 11.25 13.34
N ILE A 612 35.18 10.11 13.98
CA ILE A 612 34.58 8.93 13.34
C ILE A 612 33.20 8.70 13.96
N PRO A 613 32.12 8.68 13.16
CA PRO A 613 30.80 8.33 13.64
C PRO A 613 30.62 6.81 13.71
N ASN A 614 29.83 6.35 14.67
CA ASN A 614 29.18 5.06 14.67
C ASN A 614 27.70 5.27 14.95
N ILE A 615 26.86 4.96 13.98
CA ILE A 615 25.41 5.09 14.08
C ILE A 615 24.75 3.72 14.25
N LYS A 616 23.73 3.68 15.09
CA LYS A 616 22.88 2.53 15.33
C LYS A 616 21.44 3.00 15.33
N LEU A 617 20.66 2.52 14.36
CA LEU A 617 19.23 2.81 14.25
C LEU A 617 18.44 2.01 15.29
N PRO A 618 17.20 2.43 15.65
CA PRO A 618 16.32 1.67 16.52
C PRO A 618 16.21 0.19 16.09
N GLY A 619 16.11 -0.71 17.06
CA GLY A 619 16.12 -2.16 16.84
C GLY A 619 14.81 -2.74 16.30
N LYS A 620 14.88 -3.98 15.81
CA LYS A 620 13.75 -4.83 15.31
C LYS A 620 13.16 -4.43 13.96
N GLU A 621 13.73 -3.42 13.31
CA GLU A 621 13.33 -2.97 11.98
C GLU A 621 14.44 -3.21 10.95
N VAL A 622 14.06 -3.21 9.69
CA VAL A 622 14.94 -3.19 8.54
C VAL A 622 14.60 -1.94 7.75
N TYR A 623 15.60 -1.11 7.54
CA TYR A 623 15.53 0.16 6.83
C TYR A 623 16.00 -0.05 5.38
N TYR A 624 15.29 0.54 4.43
CA TYR A 624 15.48 0.41 2.99
C TYR A 624 15.66 1.80 2.37
N CYS A 625 16.71 1.96 1.55
CA CYS A 625 16.96 3.13 0.72
C CYS A 625 17.58 2.71 -0.64
N ILE A 626 17.78 3.68 -1.54
CA ILE A 626 18.33 3.53 -2.89
C ILE A 626 19.72 4.17 -2.94
#